data_AF-A0A5J4N6U7-F1
#
_entry.id   AF-A0A5J4N6U7-F1
#
_cell.length_a   1.000
_cell.length_b   1.000
_cell.length_c   1.000
_cell.angle_alpha   90.00
_cell.angle_beta   90.00
_cell.angle_gamma   90.00
#
_symmetry.space_group_name_H-M   'P 1'
#
loop_
_entity.id
_entity.type
_entity.pdbx_description
1 polymer ?
#
loop_
_entity_poly.entity_id
_entity_poly.type
_entity_poly.pdbx_seq_one_letter_code
_entity_poly.pdbx_strand_id
1 'polypeptide(L)'
;MIVRVQSPWGTKKFDVSESDKYEKLVELIASEFKIGSTCTWCLATSRDGSGRISCSSSTRLAKLGLKHGDMIFLLDKPQSAFRSAPGDGEAYVEDHHVVDVRPKNPFGSSVNVVEDDIDQELAKMDGQIKRKRNEQLCHHPPLGKCIHCAPLEPYDEAYLEHLDPPVKFMSFHAYLRKLSGGHGKGKFVTLENLSCRVRSGCHDHSPWPDGICTKCQPNPITLEIQSYRHVDYVQIENGQLMEIFLDFWRQTGRQRIGLMLGRYAHHDIVGSPSLSIKAVVSAIYEPQQVSLS
;
A
#
# COMPACT_ATOMS: atom_id res chain seq x y z
N MET A 1 7.89 -34.84 10.56
CA MET A 1 8.65 -34.00 9.58
C MET A 1 7.93 -32.67 9.48
N ILE A 2 8.67 -31.57 9.40
CA ILE A 2 8.06 -30.24 9.35
C ILE A 2 7.92 -29.82 7.89
N VAL A 3 6.70 -29.56 7.44
CA VAL A 3 6.41 -28.99 6.12
C VAL A 3 5.95 -27.54 6.30
N ARG A 4 6.46 -26.62 5.48
CA ARG A 4 6.07 -25.21 5.49
C ARG A 4 5.06 -24.97 4.38
N VAL A 5 3.95 -24.32 4.70
CA VAL A 5 2.93 -23.96 3.70
C VAL A 5 2.81 -22.45 3.65
N GLN A 6 3.08 -21.86 2.48
CA GLN A 6 2.90 -20.44 2.20
C GLN A 6 1.53 -20.21 1.55
N SER A 7 0.76 -19.29 2.11
CA SER A 7 -0.52 -18.79 1.58
C SER A 7 -0.44 -17.27 1.35
N PRO A 8 -1.46 -16.65 0.72
CA PRO A 8 -1.59 -15.19 0.67
C PRO A 8 -1.60 -14.52 2.05
N TRP A 9 -2.02 -15.23 3.10
CA TRP A 9 -2.11 -14.73 4.49
C TRP A 9 -0.87 -15.02 5.33
N GLY A 10 0.19 -15.59 4.75
CA GLY A 10 1.44 -15.89 5.43
C GLY A 10 1.84 -17.37 5.38
N THR A 11 2.96 -17.68 6.03
CA THR A 11 3.57 -19.01 6.03
C THR A 11 3.39 -19.69 7.38
N LYS A 12 2.90 -20.93 7.38
CA LYS A 12 2.74 -21.75 8.60
C LYS A 12 3.52 -23.06 8.50
N LYS A 13 3.82 -23.65 9.64
CA LYS A 13 4.57 -24.91 9.77
C LYS A 13 3.64 -26.01 10.26
N PHE A 14 3.70 -27.17 9.63
CA PHE A 14 2.88 -28.33 9.96
C PHE A 14 3.80 -29.52 10.27
N ASP A 15 3.63 -30.11 11.45
CA ASP A 15 4.32 -31.36 11.79
C ASP A 15 3.47 -32.56 11.36
N VAL A 16 3.99 -33.30 10.39
CA VAL A 16 3.32 -34.45 9.76
C VAL A 16 4.30 -35.61 9.63
N SER A 17 3.82 -36.84 9.67
CA SER A 17 4.65 -38.02 9.42
C SER A 17 4.66 -38.39 7.94
N GLU A 18 5.74 -38.99 7.44
CA GLU A 18 5.77 -39.57 6.08
C GLU A 18 4.71 -40.67 5.89
N SER A 19 4.31 -41.32 6.99
CA SER A 19 3.24 -42.32 7.02
C SER A 19 1.83 -41.72 7.05
N ASP A 20 1.68 -40.42 7.31
CA ASP A 20 0.38 -39.75 7.30
C ASP A 20 -0.22 -39.72 5.89
N LYS A 21 -1.55 -39.65 5.84
CA LYS A 21 -2.30 -39.50 4.59
C LYS A 21 -2.37 -38.03 4.18
N TYR A 22 -2.50 -37.80 2.87
CA TYR A 22 -2.65 -36.47 2.29
C TYR A 22 -3.86 -35.72 2.86
N GLU A 23 -4.97 -36.42 3.11
CA GLU A 23 -6.18 -35.85 3.74
C GLU A 23 -5.89 -35.16 5.08
N LYS A 24 -5.08 -35.78 5.94
CA LYS A 24 -4.70 -35.21 7.24
C LYS A 24 -3.94 -33.88 7.06
N LEU A 25 -3.05 -33.79 6.07
CA LEU A 25 -2.35 -32.55 5.76
C LEU A 25 -3.32 -31.46 5.26
N VAL A 26 -4.28 -31.84 4.41
CA VAL A 26 -5.31 -30.94 3.89
C VAL A 26 -6.20 -30.41 5.01
N GLU A 27 -6.63 -31.25 5.95
CA GLU A 27 -7.44 -30.87 7.12
C GLU A 27 -6.70 -29.94 8.07
N LEU A 28 -5.42 -30.23 8.35
CA LEU A 28 -4.57 -29.35 9.15
C LEU A 28 -4.43 -27.97 8.50
N ILE A 29 -4.19 -27.92 7.19
CA ILE A 29 -4.08 -26.66 6.45
C ILE A 29 -5.41 -25.89 6.48
N ALA A 30 -6.53 -26.56 6.20
CA ALA A 30 -7.86 -25.93 6.17
C ALA A 30 -8.24 -25.33 7.53
N SER A 31 -8.02 -26.08 8.61
CA SER A 31 -8.30 -25.64 9.98
C SER A 31 -7.40 -24.48 10.40
N GLU A 32 -6.10 -24.60 10.14
CA GLU A 32 -5.09 -23.64 10.58
C GLU A 32 -5.17 -22.31 9.81
N PHE A 33 -5.48 -22.34 8.50
CA PHE A 33 -5.71 -21.12 7.70
C PHE A 33 -7.16 -20.65 7.73
N LYS A 34 -8.06 -21.32 8.45
CA LYS A 34 -9.50 -20.99 8.55
C LYS A 34 -10.17 -20.89 7.18
N ILE A 35 -9.85 -21.81 6.28
CA ILE A 35 -10.37 -21.81 4.91
C ILE A 35 -11.75 -22.48 4.91
N GLY A 36 -12.78 -21.73 4.53
CA GLY A 36 -14.17 -22.21 4.45
C GLY A 36 -14.40 -23.20 3.30
N SER A 37 -15.46 -24.01 3.41
CA SER A 37 -15.83 -25.07 2.45
C SER A 37 -16.16 -24.57 1.04
N THR A 38 -16.32 -23.26 0.84
CA THR A 38 -16.59 -22.59 -0.44
C THR A 38 -15.33 -22.19 -1.22
N CYS A 39 -14.14 -22.27 -0.62
CA CYS A 39 -12.89 -21.93 -1.28
C CYS A 39 -12.34 -23.13 -2.07
N THR A 40 -12.26 -23.01 -3.39
CA THR A 40 -11.57 -24.00 -4.22
C THR A 40 -10.07 -23.70 -4.23
N TRP A 41 -9.29 -24.35 -3.35
CA TRP A 41 -7.83 -24.22 -3.28
C TRP A 41 -7.11 -25.50 -3.74
N CYS A 42 -5.80 -25.39 -4.01
CA CYS A 42 -4.90 -26.50 -4.28
C CYS A 42 -3.51 -26.26 -3.69
N LEU A 43 -2.72 -27.34 -3.60
CA LEU A 43 -1.33 -27.30 -3.14
C LEU A 43 -0.37 -27.51 -4.32
N ALA A 44 0.74 -26.79 -4.33
CA ALA A 44 1.81 -26.92 -5.33
C ALA A 44 3.19 -26.84 -4.67
N THR A 45 4.19 -27.50 -5.24
CA THR A 45 5.58 -27.43 -4.75
C THR A 45 6.31 -26.16 -5.21
N SER A 46 5.72 -25.40 -6.14
CA SER A 46 6.25 -24.11 -6.61
C SER A 46 5.19 -23.02 -6.59
N ARG A 47 5.65 -21.76 -6.46
CA ARG A 47 4.81 -20.57 -6.34
C ARG A 47 4.07 -20.20 -7.62
N ASP A 48 4.66 -20.53 -8.77
CA ASP A 48 4.06 -20.33 -10.10
C ASP A 48 2.93 -21.34 -10.40
N GLY A 49 2.68 -22.28 -9.47
CA GLY A 49 1.69 -23.34 -9.64
C GLY A 49 2.19 -24.53 -10.43
N SER A 50 3.47 -24.57 -10.83
CA SER A 50 4.09 -25.81 -11.30
C SER A 50 4.22 -26.82 -10.15
N GLY A 51 4.19 -28.12 -10.48
CA GLY A 51 4.24 -29.17 -9.46
C GLY A 51 2.98 -29.25 -8.58
N ARG A 52 1.79 -29.04 -9.16
CA ARG A 52 0.52 -29.25 -8.44
C ARG A 52 0.45 -30.65 -7.83
N ILE A 53 0.14 -30.69 -6.54
CA ILE A 53 -0.04 -31.92 -5.79
C ILE A 53 -1.47 -32.40 -6.04
N SER A 54 -1.61 -33.33 -7.00
CA SER A 54 -2.88 -33.99 -7.32
C SER A 54 -2.79 -35.47 -6.95
N CYS A 55 -3.23 -35.80 -5.73
CA CYS A 55 -3.28 -37.17 -5.25
C CYS A 55 -4.60 -37.46 -4.52
N SER A 56 -4.93 -38.74 -4.38
CA SER A 56 -6.12 -39.15 -3.62
C SER A 56 -5.94 -38.85 -2.12
N SER A 57 -7.03 -38.61 -1.42
CA SER A 57 -7.06 -38.40 0.05
C SER A 57 -6.28 -39.47 0.82
N SER A 58 -6.30 -40.71 0.33
CA SER A 58 -5.64 -41.88 0.92
C SER A 58 -4.14 -42.00 0.62
N THR A 59 -3.57 -41.16 -0.24
CA THR A 59 -2.14 -41.21 -0.61
C THR A 59 -1.26 -40.86 0.58
N ARG A 60 -0.23 -41.68 0.86
CA ARG A 60 0.75 -41.38 1.92
C ARG A 60 1.66 -40.21 1.52
N LEU A 61 2.01 -39.36 2.48
CA LEU A 61 2.89 -38.20 2.25
C LEU A 61 4.28 -38.61 1.74
N ALA A 62 4.78 -39.80 2.10
CA ALA A 62 6.02 -40.35 1.55
C ALA A 62 6.05 -40.37 0.01
N LYS A 63 4.88 -40.57 -0.64
CA LYS A 63 4.77 -40.61 -2.11
C LYS A 63 4.88 -39.23 -2.77
N LEU A 64 4.73 -38.16 -1.98
CA LEU A 64 4.84 -36.78 -2.47
C LEU A 64 6.30 -36.31 -2.57
N GLY A 65 7.26 -37.09 -2.06
CA GLY A 65 8.68 -36.73 -2.08
C GLY A 65 9.03 -35.52 -1.21
N LEU A 66 8.13 -35.13 -0.30
CA LEU A 66 8.33 -34.02 0.63
C LEU A 66 9.35 -34.40 1.70
N LYS A 67 10.31 -33.51 1.92
CA LYS A 67 11.36 -33.63 2.95
C LYS A 67 11.11 -32.65 4.09
N HIS A 68 11.80 -32.88 5.20
CA HIS A 68 11.80 -31.94 6.32
C HIS A 68 12.28 -30.56 5.87
N GLY A 69 11.46 -29.54 6.05
CA GLY A 69 11.74 -28.15 5.71
C GLY A 69 11.18 -27.69 4.36
N ASP A 70 10.61 -28.59 3.56
CA ASP A 70 10.08 -28.24 2.23
C ASP A 70 8.97 -27.19 2.31
N MET A 71 8.92 -26.33 1.29
CA MET A 71 7.91 -25.28 1.13
C MET A 71 6.88 -25.72 0.09
N ILE A 72 5.61 -25.65 0.47
CA ILE A 72 4.45 -25.89 -0.39
C ILE A 72 3.64 -24.58 -0.45
N PHE A 73 3.00 -24.33 -1.57
CA PHE A 73 2.21 -23.13 -1.82
C PHE A 73 0.74 -23.48 -1.88
N LEU A 74 -0.08 -22.74 -1.13
CA LEU A 74 -1.53 -22.79 -1.18
C LEU A 74 -2.01 -21.77 -2.22
N LEU A 75 -2.68 -22.26 -3.25
CA LEU A 75 -3.11 -21.48 -4.42
C LEU A 75 -4.62 -21.61 -4.62
N ASP A 76 -5.26 -20.57 -5.15
CA ASP A 76 -6.65 -20.66 -5.61
C ASP A 76 -6.72 -21.49 -6.91
N LYS A 77 -7.72 -22.39 -7.02
CA LYS A 77 -7.96 -23.11 -8.28
C LYS A 77 -8.43 -22.10 -9.34
N PRO A 78 -7.83 -22.10 -10.54
CA PRO A 78 -8.35 -21.29 -11.64
C PRO A 78 -9.76 -21.79 -12.02
N GLN A 79 -10.74 -20.89 -12.04
CA GLN A 79 -12.02 -21.16 -12.70
C GLN A 79 -11.75 -21.45 -14.17
N SER A 80 -12.17 -22.62 -14.64
CA SER A 80 -12.12 -22.97 -16.07
C SER A 80 -13.02 -22.02 -16.85
N ALA A 81 -12.43 -21.16 -17.67
CA ALA A 81 -13.15 -20.29 -18.60
C ALA A 81 -13.98 -21.15 -19.56
N PHE A 82 -15.30 -20.94 -19.57
CA PHE A 82 -16.17 -21.41 -20.64
C PHE A 82 -15.77 -20.71 -21.94
N ARG A 83 -15.36 -21.50 -22.93
CA ARG A 83 -15.14 -21.08 -24.31
C ARG A 83 -16.49 -20.88 -25.00
N SER A 84 -16.62 -19.80 -25.76
CA SER A 84 -17.27 -19.75 -27.08
C SER A 84 -17.01 -18.38 -27.72
N ALA A 85 -16.24 -18.39 -28.82
CA ALA A 85 -16.34 -17.41 -29.92
C ALA A 85 -17.32 -18.01 -30.96
N PRO A 86 -17.96 -17.22 -31.84
CA PRO A 86 -17.31 -16.55 -32.99
C PRO A 86 -17.81 -15.09 -33.15
N GLY A 87 -17.33 -14.19 -34.00
CA GLY A 87 -16.51 -14.18 -35.22
C GLY A 87 -16.82 -12.87 -35.96
N ASP A 88 -15.94 -12.47 -36.90
CA ASP A 88 -16.03 -11.33 -37.84
C ASP A 88 -15.80 -9.92 -37.23
N GLY A 89 -14.86 -9.07 -37.65
CA GLY A 89 -14.15 -8.95 -38.92
C GLY A 89 -14.66 -7.73 -39.66
N GLU A 90 -14.03 -6.55 -39.53
CA GLU A 90 -13.96 -5.52 -40.58
C GLU A 90 -13.08 -4.32 -40.22
N ALA A 91 -12.62 -3.64 -41.27
CA ALA A 91 -11.41 -2.84 -41.36
C ALA A 91 -11.58 -1.33 -41.10
N TYR A 92 -10.42 -0.69 -40.95
CA TYR A 92 -10.13 0.75 -40.82
C TYR A 92 -10.94 1.70 -41.72
N VAL A 93 -11.37 2.82 -41.13
CA VAL A 93 -11.41 4.14 -41.81
C VAL A 93 -11.07 5.24 -40.78
N GLU A 94 -10.01 6.00 -41.04
CA GLU A 94 -9.73 7.29 -40.38
C GLU A 94 -10.77 8.32 -40.84
N ASP A 95 -11.44 9.00 -39.91
CA ASP A 95 -12.11 10.25 -40.21
C ASP A 95 -11.98 11.24 -39.03
N HIS A 96 -11.51 12.44 -39.38
CA HIS A 96 -11.26 13.55 -38.47
C HIS A 96 -12.57 14.32 -38.27
N HIS A 97 -13.25 14.10 -37.14
CA HIS A 97 -14.31 15.00 -36.68
C HIS A 97 -14.14 15.38 -35.21
N VAL A 98 -13.92 16.68 -35.00
CA VAL A 98 -13.86 17.35 -33.71
C VAL A 98 -15.24 17.31 -33.07
N VAL A 99 -15.40 16.49 -32.03
CA VAL A 99 -16.56 16.52 -31.13
C VAL A 99 -16.03 16.43 -29.70
N ASP A 100 -16.50 17.38 -28.89
CA ASP A 100 -16.19 17.53 -27.47
C ASP A 100 -16.57 16.27 -26.69
N VAL A 101 -15.58 15.43 -26.40
CA VAL A 101 -15.73 14.19 -25.62
C VAL A 101 -14.83 14.31 -24.40
N ARG A 102 -15.47 14.49 -23.24
CA ARG A 102 -14.86 14.23 -21.93
C ARG A 102 -14.13 12.89 -21.98
N PRO A 103 -12.85 12.79 -21.61
CA PRO A 103 -12.14 11.52 -21.63
C PRO A 103 -12.75 10.61 -20.55
N LYS A 104 -13.58 9.66 -20.97
CA LYS A 104 -13.88 8.47 -20.18
C LYS A 104 -12.62 7.61 -20.18
N ASN A 105 -11.86 7.70 -19.09
CA ASN A 105 -10.78 6.78 -18.78
C ASN A 105 -11.30 5.33 -18.89
N PRO A 106 -10.68 4.43 -19.69
CA PRO A 106 -11.09 3.03 -19.77
C PRO A 106 -10.76 2.21 -18.51
N PHE A 107 -10.17 2.85 -17.49
CA PHE A 107 -9.80 2.23 -16.20
C PHE A 107 -10.22 3.06 -14.99
N GLY A 108 -11.09 4.04 -15.18
CA GLY A 108 -11.68 4.80 -14.09
C GLY A 108 -12.91 4.07 -13.59
N SER A 109 -12.73 3.06 -12.73
CA SER A 109 -13.78 2.78 -11.77
C SER A 109 -13.98 4.08 -11.00
N SER A 110 -15.05 4.82 -11.31
CA SER A 110 -15.56 5.88 -10.45
C SER A 110 -16.13 5.18 -9.21
N VAL A 111 -15.26 4.58 -8.40
CA VAL A 111 -15.57 4.37 -7.01
C VAL A 111 -15.75 5.78 -6.48
N ASN A 112 -16.95 6.11 -6.02
CA ASN A 112 -17.13 7.27 -5.18
C ASN A 112 -16.38 6.97 -3.87
N VAL A 113 -15.06 7.16 -3.89
CA VAL A 113 -14.21 7.04 -2.71
C VAL A 113 -14.54 8.24 -1.85
N VAL A 114 -15.05 7.98 -0.65
CA VAL A 114 -15.22 9.02 0.36
C VAL A 114 -13.86 9.16 1.04
N GLU A 115 -13.22 10.31 0.86
CA GLU A 115 -11.98 10.67 1.56
C GLU A 115 -12.25 10.85 3.05
N ASP A 116 -11.22 10.64 3.88
CA ASP A 116 -11.32 10.84 5.33
C ASP A 116 -11.67 12.30 5.66
N ASP A 117 -12.40 12.53 6.76
CA ASP A 117 -12.85 13.86 7.16
C ASP A 117 -11.70 14.88 7.26
N ILE A 118 -10.53 14.43 7.73
CA ILE A 118 -9.34 15.27 7.85
C ILE A 118 -8.77 15.67 6.47
N ASP A 119 -8.83 14.79 5.49
CA ASP A 119 -8.35 15.10 4.13
C ASP A 119 -9.27 16.12 3.47
N GLN A 120 -10.59 16.00 3.66
CA GLN A 120 -11.56 16.97 3.19
C GLN A 120 -11.42 18.34 3.87
N GLU A 121 -11.03 18.36 5.15
CA GLU A 121 -10.72 19.59 5.90
C GLU A 121 -9.48 20.27 5.32
N LEU A 122 -8.37 19.54 5.21
CA LEU A 122 -7.09 20.07 4.71
C LEU A 122 -7.16 20.48 3.23
N ALA A 123 -7.96 19.79 2.42
CA ALA A 123 -8.18 20.14 1.02
C ALA A 123 -8.78 21.55 0.84
N LYS A 124 -9.52 22.07 1.83
CA LYS A 124 -10.11 23.42 1.81
C LYS A 124 -9.14 24.51 2.28
N MET A 125 -8.03 24.14 2.92
CA MET A 125 -7.03 25.08 3.43
C MET A 125 -6.01 25.44 2.33
N ASP A 126 -5.57 26.70 2.30
CA ASP A 126 -4.53 27.14 1.36
C ASP A 126 -3.14 26.58 1.73
N GLY A 127 -2.86 26.46 3.03
CA GLY A 127 -1.57 26.03 3.56
C GLY A 127 -0.46 27.07 3.43
N GLN A 128 -0.78 28.33 3.09
CA GLN A 128 0.26 29.34 2.87
C GLN A 128 0.93 29.74 4.19
N ILE A 129 2.26 29.76 4.18
CA ILE A 129 3.07 30.13 5.34
C ILE A 129 3.10 31.66 5.43
N LYS A 130 2.41 32.20 6.45
CA LYS A 130 2.29 33.64 6.66
C LYS A 130 3.60 34.20 7.21
N ARG A 131 4.20 35.14 6.47
CA ARG A 131 5.39 35.88 6.93
C ARG A 131 5.00 37.22 7.54
N LYS A 132 5.74 37.62 8.59
CA LYS A 132 5.65 38.97 9.16
C LYS A 132 6.35 39.97 8.24
N ARG A 133 5.95 41.25 8.32
CA ARG A 133 6.67 42.33 7.64
C ARG A 133 8.09 42.41 8.19
N ASN A 134 9.07 42.44 7.31
CA ASN A 134 10.45 42.69 7.68
C ASN A 134 10.67 44.22 7.77
N GLU A 135 10.96 44.74 8.96
CA GLU A 135 11.07 46.19 9.17
C GLU A 135 12.20 46.86 8.36
N GLN A 136 13.26 46.11 8.05
CA GLN A 136 14.43 46.63 7.34
C GLN A 136 14.29 46.54 5.81
N LEU A 137 13.66 45.47 5.31
CA LEU A 137 13.60 45.17 3.87
C LEU A 137 12.25 45.52 3.22
N CYS A 138 11.20 45.72 4.00
CA CYS A 138 9.86 46.02 3.47
C CYS A 138 9.61 47.54 3.33
N HIS A 139 9.91 48.07 2.14
CA HIS A 139 9.62 49.45 1.75
C HIS A 139 8.24 49.59 1.07
N HIS A 140 7.17 49.24 1.78
CA HIS A 140 5.80 49.41 1.30
C HIS A 140 4.86 49.86 2.44
N PRO A 141 3.70 50.48 2.12
CA PRO A 141 2.68 50.81 3.11
C PRO A 141 2.15 49.58 3.86
N PRO A 142 1.45 49.73 5.00
CA PRO A 142 1.00 48.61 5.84
C PRO A 142 0.18 47.52 5.13
N LEU A 143 -0.61 47.88 4.12
CA LEU A 143 -1.43 46.95 3.33
C LEU A 143 -0.72 46.39 2.09
N GLY A 144 0.48 46.88 1.77
CA GLY A 144 1.30 46.37 0.67
C GLY A 144 1.91 45.01 0.99
N LYS A 145 2.31 44.27 -0.06
CA LYS A 145 3.11 43.05 0.05
C LYS A 145 4.31 43.15 -0.88
N CYS A 146 5.45 42.61 -0.47
CA CYS A 146 6.65 42.44 -1.29
C CYS A 146 7.25 41.04 -1.11
N ILE A 147 8.35 40.75 -1.81
CA ILE A 147 9.03 39.44 -1.77
C ILE A 147 9.51 39.03 -0.36
N HIS A 148 9.64 39.97 0.58
CA HIS A 148 10.11 39.71 1.94
C HIS A 148 8.97 39.41 2.94
N CYS A 149 7.71 39.67 2.58
CA CYS A 149 6.56 39.49 3.48
C CYS A 149 5.35 38.78 2.83
N ALA A 150 5.37 38.56 1.51
CA ALA A 150 4.35 37.74 0.85
C ALA A 150 4.32 36.33 1.46
N PRO A 151 3.18 35.66 1.60
CA PRO A 151 3.14 34.29 2.09
C PRO A 151 4.01 33.36 1.22
N LEU A 152 4.61 32.34 1.84
CA LEU A 152 5.33 31.28 1.12
C LEU A 152 4.38 30.12 0.82
N GLU A 153 4.73 29.35 -0.19
CA GLU A 153 4.03 28.12 -0.53
C GLU A 153 4.29 27.03 0.54
N PRO A 154 3.32 26.13 0.82
CA PRO A 154 3.44 25.11 1.87
C PRO A 154 4.62 24.14 1.70
N TYR A 155 5.19 24.08 0.49
CA TYR A 155 6.29 23.21 0.10
C TYR A 155 7.62 23.97 -0.13
N ASP A 156 7.74 25.21 0.36
CA ASP A 156 8.96 26.01 0.26
C ASP A 156 10.13 25.32 1.00
N GLU A 157 11.10 24.81 0.24
CA GLU A 157 12.20 23.98 0.75
C GLU A 157 13.09 24.77 1.72
N ALA A 158 13.39 26.04 1.40
CA ALA A 158 14.19 26.90 2.26
C ALA A 158 13.51 27.11 3.62
N TYR A 159 12.20 27.38 3.64
CA TYR A 159 11.47 27.51 4.91
C TYR A 159 11.51 26.22 5.73
N LEU A 160 11.22 25.08 5.10
CA LEU A 160 11.18 23.78 5.77
C LEU A 160 12.53 23.39 6.39
N GLU A 161 13.64 23.69 5.71
CA GLU A 161 15.01 23.47 6.22
C GLU A 161 15.38 24.36 7.40
N HIS A 162 14.82 25.57 7.49
CA HIS A 162 15.10 26.53 8.58
C HIS A 162 14.23 26.35 9.82
N LEU A 163 13.24 25.45 9.79
CA LEU A 163 12.46 25.09 10.98
C LEU A 163 13.35 24.43 12.04
N ASP A 164 12.93 24.53 13.30
CA ASP A 164 13.60 23.87 14.42
C ASP A 164 12.67 22.82 15.07
N PRO A 165 12.92 21.52 14.88
CA PRO A 165 13.98 20.93 14.05
C PRO A 165 13.69 21.05 12.54
N PRO A 166 14.71 20.94 11.67
CA PRO A 166 14.52 20.97 10.23
C PRO A 166 13.56 19.89 9.75
N VAL A 167 12.60 20.28 8.91
CA VAL A 167 11.62 19.36 8.34
C VAL A 167 12.26 18.58 7.20
N LYS A 168 12.40 17.27 7.40
CA LYS A 168 12.99 16.34 6.40
C LYS A 168 12.06 16.02 5.24
N PHE A 169 10.75 16.04 5.48
CA PHE A 169 9.72 15.65 4.52
C PHE A 169 8.55 16.60 4.65
N MET A 170 8.05 17.11 3.52
CA MET A 170 6.81 17.90 3.51
C MET A 170 5.61 16.99 3.81
N SER A 171 4.50 17.60 4.25
CA SER A 171 3.25 16.88 4.38
C SER A 171 2.74 16.44 3.01
N PHE A 172 1.97 15.35 2.96
CA PHE A 172 1.37 14.89 1.72
C PHE A 172 0.49 15.96 1.07
N HIS A 173 -0.31 16.70 1.87
CA HIS A 173 -1.14 17.78 1.35
C HIS A 173 -0.30 18.94 0.76
N ALA A 174 0.84 19.30 1.35
CA ALA A 174 1.78 20.25 0.74
C ALA A 174 2.36 19.72 -0.59
N TYR A 175 2.66 18.43 -0.66
CA TYR A 175 3.09 17.78 -1.90
C TYR A 175 2.00 17.80 -2.99
N LEU A 176 0.73 17.58 -2.63
CA LEU A 176 -0.40 17.73 -3.55
C LEU A 176 -0.50 19.17 -4.09
N ARG A 177 -0.24 20.19 -3.25
CA ARG A 177 -0.15 21.59 -3.70
C ARG A 177 1.03 21.79 -4.67
N LYS A 178 2.20 21.21 -4.39
CA LYS A 178 3.39 21.26 -5.27
C LYS A 178 3.08 20.69 -6.65
N LEU A 179 2.37 19.56 -6.73
CA LEU A 179 1.93 18.96 -7.99
C LEU A 179 0.87 19.82 -8.70
N SER A 180 -0.06 20.42 -7.94
CA SER A 180 -1.15 21.27 -8.48
C SER A 180 -0.65 22.59 -9.08
N GLY A 181 0.44 23.13 -8.56
CA GLY A 181 1.04 24.41 -8.97
C GLY A 181 1.73 24.38 -10.34
N GLY A 182 1.86 23.21 -10.97
CA GLY A 182 2.43 23.05 -12.31
C GLY A 182 1.51 23.51 -13.45
N HIS A 183 1.86 23.14 -14.69
CA HIS A 183 1.27 23.60 -15.95
C HIS A 183 -0.27 23.45 -16.10
N GLY A 184 -0.96 22.81 -15.15
CA GLY A 184 -2.42 22.60 -15.14
C GLY A 184 -3.26 23.55 -14.27
N LYS A 185 -2.66 24.52 -13.57
CA LYS A 185 -3.36 25.45 -12.64
C LYS A 185 -4.45 24.76 -11.79
N GLY A 186 -4.09 23.68 -11.09
CA GLY A 186 -4.96 23.03 -10.10
C GLY A 186 -6.17 22.28 -10.64
N LYS A 187 -6.32 22.04 -11.96
CA LYS A 187 -7.48 21.29 -12.48
C LYS A 187 -7.39 19.78 -12.24
N PHE A 188 -6.18 19.21 -12.23
CA PHE A 188 -5.96 17.79 -12.00
C PHE A 188 -4.62 17.56 -11.31
N VAL A 189 -4.62 16.81 -10.21
CA VAL A 189 -3.40 16.23 -9.62
C VAL A 189 -3.35 14.78 -10.05
N THR A 190 -2.33 14.42 -10.82
CA THR A 190 -2.09 13.03 -11.17
C THR A 190 -1.16 12.43 -10.14
N LEU A 191 -1.70 11.60 -9.26
CA LEU A 191 -0.90 10.74 -8.39
C LEU A 191 -0.52 9.47 -9.15
N GLU A 192 0.77 9.17 -9.19
CA GLU A 192 1.24 7.92 -9.78
C GLU A 192 1.03 6.77 -8.79
N ASN A 193 0.23 5.78 -9.20
CA ASN A 193 0.14 4.51 -8.49
C ASN A 193 1.12 3.52 -9.12
N LEU A 194 2.37 3.55 -8.64
CA LEU A 194 3.45 2.70 -9.17
C LEU A 194 3.09 1.22 -8.99
N SER A 195 2.88 0.52 -10.10
CA SER A 195 2.66 -0.92 -10.13
C SER A 195 3.88 -1.64 -10.68
N CYS A 196 4.55 -2.38 -9.80
CA CYS A 196 5.67 -3.25 -10.16
C CYS A 196 5.20 -4.64 -10.62
N ARG A 197 3.91 -4.81 -10.92
CA ARG A 197 3.32 -6.07 -11.37
C ARG A 197 3.38 -6.14 -12.90
N VAL A 198 3.52 -7.36 -13.43
CA VAL A 198 3.31 -7.61 -14.87
C VAL A 198 1.88 -7.21 -15.22
N ARG A 199 1.72 -6.37 -16.24
CA ARG A 199 0.40 -5.93 -16.71
C ARG A 199 -0.35 -7.12 -17.29
N SER A 200 -1.58 -7.35 -16.84
CA SER A 200 -2.46 -8.36 -17.40
C SER A 200 -3.07 -7.91 -18.73
N GLY A 201 -3.53 -8.87 -19.54
CA GLY A 201 -4.26 -8.57 -20.78
C GLY A 201 -3.39 -8.25 -21.99
N CYS A 202 -2.12 -8.65 -22.02
CA CYS A 202 -1.32 -8.55 -23.24
C CYS A 202 -1.75 -9.62 -24.25
N HIS A 203 -2.01 -9.20 -25.49
CA HIS A 203 -2.47 -10.08 -26.57
C HIS A 203 -1.34 -10.64 -27.45
N ASP A 204 -0.10 -10.17 -27.25
CA ASP A 204 1.05 -10.51 -28.11
C ASP A 204 1.77 -11.81 -27.70
N HIS A 205 1.39 -12.42 -26.57
CA HIS A 205 1.99 -13.64 -26.04
C HIS A 205 1.02 -14.39 -25.11
N SER A 206 1.35 -15.63 -24.76
CA SER A 206 0.62 -16.39 -23.74
C SER A 206 0.58 -15.64 -22.40
N PRO A 207 -0.51 -15.74 -21.62
CA PRO A 207 -0.57 -15.09 -20.31
C PRO A 207 0.60 -15.45 -19.40
N TRP A 208 1.01 -14.52 -18.53
CA TRP A 208 1.99 -14.79 -17.48
C TRP A 208 1.52 -15.98 -16.62
N PRO A 209 2.39 -16.97 -16.30
CA PRO A 209 3.85 -16.97 -16.43
C PRO A 209 4.43 -17.48 -17.76
N ASP A 210 3.60 -17.94 -18.69
CA ASP A 210 4.04 -18.64 -19.92
C ASP A 210 4.54 -17.71 -21.03
N GLY A 211 4.34 -16.40 -20.89
CA GLY A 211 4.84 -15.40 -21.84
C GLY A 211 4.94 -14.01 -21.21
N ILE A 212 5.92 -13.23 -21.67
CA ILE A 212 6.13 -11.83 -21.30
C ILE A 212 6.75 -11.06 -22.47
N CYS A 213 6.40 -9.78 -22.61
CA CYS A 213 7.02 -8.87 -23.56
C CYS A 213 7.35 -7.53 -22.88
N THR A 214 8.08 -6.67 -23.58
CA THR A 214 8.46 -5.33 -23.08
C THR A 214 7.26 -4.41 -22.81
N LYS A 215 6.09 -4.66 -23.42
CA LYS A 215 4.88 -3.85 -23.21
C LYS A 215 4.16 -4.17 -21.88
N CYS A 216 4.27 -5.40 -21.40
CA CYS A 216 3.61 -5.86 -20.18
C CYS A 216 4.55 -6.01 -18.99
N GLN A 217 5.86 -6.12 -19.25
CA GLN A 217 6.88 -6.07 -18.23
C GLN A 217 6.84 -4.71 -17.50
N PRO A 218 6.94 -4.67 -16.16
CA PRO A 218 7.07 -3.42 -15.44
C PRO A 218 8.37 -2.71 -15.80
N ASN A 219 8.35 -1.38 -15.84
CA ASN A 219 9.54 -0.59 -16.08
C ASN A 219 10.57 -0.80 -14.95
N PRO A 220 11.88 -0.73 -15.25
CA PRO A 220 12.91 -0.65 -14.21
C PRO A 220 12.61 0.52 -13.25
N ILE A 221 12.85 0.29 -11.96
CA ILE A 221 12.55 1.25 -10.90
C ILE A 221 13.85 1.86 -10.40
N THR A 222 13.90 3.19 -10.34
CA THR A 222 14.93 3.92 -9.61
C THR A 222 14.38 4.27 -8.23
N LEU A 223 15.10 3.88 -7.18
CA LEU A 223 14.72 4.20 -5.80
C LEU A 223 15.23 5.60 -5.44
N GLU A 224 14.31 6.56 -5.39
CA GLU A 224 14.57 7.92 -4.91
C GLU A 224 14.02 8.10 -3.50
N ILE A 225 14.58 9.06 -2.75
CA ILE A 225 14.05 9.42 -1.44
C ILE A 225 12.68 10.06 -1.65
N GLN A 226 11.66 9.49 -1.01
CA GLN A 226 10.33 10.08 -1.02
C GLN A 226 10.37 11.46 -0.35
N SER A 227 9.93 12.50 -1.06
CA SER A 227 10.03 13.90 -0.61
C SER A 227 8.91 14.32 0.36
N TYR A 228 7.96 13.43 0.63
CA TYR A 228 6.79 13.69 1.47
C TYR A 228 6.45 12.49 2.36
N ARG A 229 5.57 12.70 3.34
CA ARG A 229 4.98 11.63 4.17
C ARG A 229 3.49 11.88 4.38
N HIS A 230 2.73 10.81 4.59
CA HIS A 230 1.27 10.90 4.80
C HIS A 230 0.90 11.38 6.20
N VAL A 231 1.71 11.00 7.20
CA VAL A 231 1.51 11.36 8.61
C VAL A 231 2.82 11.97 9.11
N ASP A 232 2.75 13.17 9.66
CA ASP A 232 3.90 13.98 10.08
C ASP A 232 4.26 13.77 11.55
N TYR A 233 3.29 13.39 12.37
CA TYR A 233 3.48 13.24 13.81
C TYR A 233 2.65 12.10 14.39
N VAL A 234 3.15 11.47 15.46
CA VAL A 234 2.41 10.47 16.24
C VAL A 234 2.30 10.96 17.67
N GLN A 235 1.06 11.17 18.11
CA GLN A 235 0.74 11.62 19.46
C GLN A 235 0.12 10.45 20.23
N ILE A 236 0.71 10.07 21.35
CA ILE A 236 0.08 9.15 22.30
C ILE A 236 -0.83 9.96 23.23
N GLU A 237 -2.12 9.63 23.26
CA GLU A 237 -3.12 10.40 24.03
C GLU A 237 -2.88 10.33 25.54
N ASN A 238 -2.53 9.15 26.06
CA ASN A 238 -2.17 8.93 27.45
C ASN A 238 -0.84 8.16 27.54
N GLY A 239 0.16 8.74 28.20
CA GLY A 239 1.47 8.11 28.39
C GLY A 239 1.40 6.73 29.06
N GLN A 240 0.39 6.48 29.91
CA GLN A 240 0.17 5.17 30.53
C GLN A 240 -0.04 4.05 29.51
N LEU A 241 -0.58 4.34 28.32
CA LEU A 241 -0.74 3.35 27.25
C LEU A 241 0.61 2.76 26.85
N MET A 242 1.64 3.61 26.78
CA MET A 242 2.97 3.18 26.41
C MET A 242 3.69 2.48 27.56
N GLU A 243 3.47 2.93 28.80
CA GLU A 243 3.99 2.24 29.99
C GLU A 243 3.48 0.80 30.08
N ILE A 244 2.16 0.59 29.93
CA ILE A 244 1.54 -0.74 29.97
C ILE A 244 2.11 -1.63 28.85
N PHE A 245 2.30 -1.08 27.65
CA PHE A 245 2.87 -1.81 26.53
C PHE A 245 4.35 -2.21 26.76
N LEU A 246 5.13 -1.31 27.38
CA LEU A 246 6.55 -1.55 27.69
C LEU A 246 6.77 -2.53 28.85
N ASP A 247 5.80 -2.70 29.74
CA ASP A 247 5.91 -3.60 30.89
C ASP A 247 6.18 -5.05 30.48
N PHE A 248 5.65 -5.50 29.34
CA PHE A 248 5.97 -6.82 28.81
C PHE A 248 7.49 -7.00 28.59
N TRP A 249 8.12 -6.02 27.95
CA TRP A 249 9.56 -6.06 27.70
C TRP A 249 10.35 -5.97 29.01
N ARG A 250 9.93 -5.10 29.95
CA ARG A 250 10.59 -4.97 31.26
C ARG A 250 10.56 -6.27 32.07
N GLN A 251 9.45 -7.00 32.02
CA GLN A 251 9.28 -8.25 32.78
C GLN A 251 9.94 -9.45 32.12
N THR A 252 9.92 -9.52 30.78
CA THR A 252 10.33 -10.73 30.06
C THR A 252 11.68 -10.61 29.35
N GLY A 253 12.16 -9.38 29.12
CA GLY A 253 13.29 -9.09 28.23
C GLY A 253 13.00 -9.35 26.76
N ARG A 254 11.76 -9.68 26.38
CA ARG A 254 11.39 -10.09 25.02
C ARG A 254 10.65 -8.99 24.27
N GLN A 255 10.77 -9.03 22.95
CA GLN A 255 10.11 -8.09 22.06
C GLN A 255 8.58 -8.28 22.04
N ARG A 256 7.88 -7.18 21.77
CA ARG A 256 6.42 -7.12 21.71
C ARG A 256 5.95 -6.23 20.56
N ILE A 257 4.86 -6.63 19.92
CA ILE A 257 4.21 -5.89 18.84
C ILE A 257 2.79 -5.51 19.28
N GLY A 258 2.37 -4.29 18.96
CA GLY A 258 1.02 -3.80 19.18
C GLY A 258 0.49 -3.09 17.94
N LEU A 259 -0.84 -3.10 17.79
CA LEU A 259 -1.57 -2.32 16.80
C LEU A 259 -2.06 -1.03 17.47
N MET A 260 -1.58 0.11 16.99
CA MET A 260 -2.03 1.42 17.48
C MET A 260 -3.40 1.73 16.89
N LEU A 261 -4.39 1.96 17.75
CA LEU A 261 -5.75 2.31 17.39
C LEU A 261 -6.02 3.76 17.79
N GLY A 262 -6.69 4.50 16.93
CA GLY A 262 -6.92 5.91 17.13
C GLY A 262 -7.49 6.59 15.89
N ARG A 263 -7.12 7.86 15.70
CA ARG A 263 -7.64 8.71 14.63
C ARG A 263 -6.58 9.64 14.07
N TYR A 264 -6.79 10.10 12.84
CA TYR A 264 -6.02 11.21 12.28
C TYR A 264 -6.62 12.56 12.70
N ALA A 265 -5.76 13.56 12.81
CA ALA A 265 -6.15 14.93 13.13
C ALA A 265 -5.17 15.92 12.51
N HIS A 266 -5.61 17.17 12.35
CA HIS A 266 -4.73 18.25 11.90
C HIS A 266 -3.62 18.48 12.92
N HIS A 267 -2.39 18.60 12.42
CA HIS A 267 -1.20 18.95 13.18
C HIS A 267 -0.75 20.36 12.81
N ASP A 268 -1.28 21.33 13.55
CA ASP A 268 -0.97 22.76 13.37
C ASP A 268 -0.27 23.27 14.64
N ILE A 269 1.05 23.11 14.69
CA ILE A 269 1.88 23.67 15.76
C ILE A 269 3.01 24.47 15.14
N VAL A 270 3.53 25.45 15.87
CA VAL A 270 4.72 26.18 15.44
C VAL A 270 5.87 25.19 15.25
N GLY A 271 6.45 25.17 14.05
CA GLY A 271 7.52 24.24 13.69
C GLY A 271 7.06 22.98 12.95
N SER A 272 5.74 22.75 12.80
CA SER A 272 5.26 21.67 11.92
C SER A 272 5.25 22.10 10.45
N PRO A 273 5.39 21.15 9.51
CA PRO A 273 5.08 21.42 8.11
C PRO A 273 3.64 21.93 7.96
N SER A 274 3.39 22.71 6.91
CA SER A 274 2.02 23.18 6.62
C SER A 274 1.13 22.03 6.16
N LEU A 275 -0.17 22.08 6.47
CA LEU A 275 -1.15 21.04 6.11
C LEU A 275 -0.78 19.65 6.66
N SER A 276 -0.20 19.60 7.85
CA SER A 276 0.33 18.37 8.44
C SER A 276 -0.74 17.52 9.12
N ILE A 277 -0.58 16.20 9.06
CA ILE A 277 -1.47 15.25 9.75
C ILE A 277 -0.73 14.61 10.92
N LYS A 278 -1.40 14.49 12.07
CA LYS A 278 -0.95 13.62 13.17
C LYS A 278 -1.85 12.41 13.34
N ALA A 279 -1.26 11.28 13.69
CA ALA A 279 -1.97 10.13 14.24
C ALA A 279 -2.08 10.31 15.76
N VAL A 280 -3.30 10.38 16.28
CA VAL A 280 -3.58 10.37 17.73
C VAL A 280 -3.92 8.94 18.14
N VAL A 281 -3.06 8.34 18.96
CA VAL A 281 -3.20 6.96 19.44
C VAL A 281 -3.94 6.94 20.76
N SER A 282 -5.10 6.27 20.77
CA SER A 282 -6.00 6.16 21.93
C SER A 282 -5.92 4.79 22.60
N ALA A 283 -5.47 3.76 21.89
CA ALA A 283 -5.27 2.43 22.45
C ALA A 283 -4.18 1.66 21.70
N ILE A 284 -3.61 0.65 22.35
CA ILE A 284 -2.68 -0.30 21.75
C ILE A 284 -3.25 -1.69 21.96
N TYR A 285 -3.63 -2.35 20.86
CA TYR A 285 -4.11 -3.72 20.88
C TYR A 285 -2.96 -4.68 20.62
N GLU A 286 -2.75 -5.63 21.53
CA GLU A 286 -1.72 -6.65 21.38
C GLU A 286 -2.32 -7.94 20.80
N PRO A 287 -2.14 -8.24 19.50
CA PRO A 287 -2.62 -9.49 18.94
C PRO A 287 -1.88 -10.68 19.55
N GLN A 288 -2.50 -11.86 19.47
CA GLN A 288 -1.87 -13.10 19.89
C GLN A 288 -0.54 -13.29 19.14
N GLN A 289 0.56 -13.40 19.89
CA GLN A 289 1.91 -13.45 19.35
C GLN A 289 2.82 -14.32 20.21
N VAL A 290 3.83 -14.90 19.59
CA VAL A 290 4.88 -15.70 20.25
C VAL A 290 6.17 -14.91 20.24
N SER A 291 6.68 -14.56 21.41
CA SER A 291 7.97 -13.87 21.54
C SER A 291 9.08 -14.92 21.61
N LEU A 292 9.94 -14.92 20.58
CA LEU A 292 11.16 -15.75 20.54
C LEU A 292 12.22 -15.16 21.49
N SER A 293 13.00 -16.05 22.10
CA SER A 293 14.15 -15.73 22.97
C SER A 293 15.36 -15.27 22.17
#